data_AF-A0A6J8EGF6-F1
#
_entry.id   AF-A0A6J8EGF6-F1
#
_cell.length_a   1.000
_cell.length_b   1.000
_cell.length_c   1.000
_cell.angle_alpha   90.00
_cell.angle_beta   90.00
_cell.angle_gamma   90.00
#
_symmetry.space_group_name_H-M   'P 1'
#
loop_
_entity.id
_entity.type
_entity.pdbx_description
1 polymer ?
#
loop_
_entity_poly.entity_id
_entity_poly.type
_entity_poly.pdbx_seq_one_letter_code
_entity_poly.pdbx_strand_id
1 'polypeptide(L)'
;MTGSYSTKMRYVSKIIHLQNNSGIIANCKDDLVQKVKFEKDDIKAENEIKTTVFDLALMPDGKLLVSKETSDLELMNMNGGRELFHSFSPFLTFGVDVSKDETFVGVAKSLKKSKKSKDGRIVVLDMNGQVKIAANSDIISVIDTLEGDGGNQFSDGRIVGINHKGEEKWSYSNKLGSVTSFFYPHDVTVTSGGLILASDYWDNAIHVINKDGDITGWIELLDIGNSMFPESLDVDDQGTLWVGCGKKSYSQEVKTYKIYSFKLS
;
A
#
# COMPACT_ATOMS: atom_id res chain seq x y z
N MET A 1 17.82 -8.54 -7.60
CA MET A 1 17.86 -7.98 -6.24
C MET A 1 19.14 -7.17 -6.06
N THR A 2 19.03 -5.93 -5.59
CA THR A 2 20.17 -5.01 -5.38
C THR A 2 20.53 -4.80 -3.91
N GLY A 3 19.62 -5.15 -2.99
CA GLY A 3 19.84 -5.11 -1.55
C GLY A 3 18.79 -5.91 -0.79
N SER A 4 19.13 -6.31 0.43
CA SER A 4 18.23 -6.97 1.38
C SER A 4 18.45 -6.33 2.74
N TYR A 5 17.38 -5.94 3.41
CA TYR A 5 17.38 -5.30 4.72
C TYR A 5 16.46 -6.09 5.63
N SER A 6 16.83 -6.28 6.89
CA SER A 6 16.03 -7.10 7.79
C SER A 6 15.83 -6.43 9.13
N THR A 7 14.67 -6.67 9.72
CA THR A 7 14.36 -6.23 11.07
C THR A 7 13.33 -7.13 11.72
N LYS A 8 13.30 -7.13 13.05
CA LYS A 8 12.34 -7.91 13.84
C LYS A 8 11.08 -7.08 14.05
N MET A 9 10.18 -7.11 13.07
CA MET A 9 8.86 -6.50 13.16
C MET A 9 7.75 -7.52 12.93
N ARG A 10 6.66 -7.42 13.70
CA ARG A 10 5.58 -8.42 13.60
C ARG A 10 4.74 -8.31 12.34
N TYR A 11 4.63 -7.14 11.72
CA TYR A 11 3.85 -6.93 10.51
C TYR A 11 4.18 -5.56 9.92
N VAL A 12 4.27 -5.39 8.61
CA VAL A 12 4.38 -4.03 8.05
C VAL A 12 3.26 -3.85 7.06
N SER A 13 2.43 -2.86 7.34
CA SER A 13 1.29 -2.50 6.49
C SER A 13 1.69 -1.55 5.37
N LYS A 14 2.77 -0.78 5.52
CA LYS A 14 3.24 0.17 4.49
C LYS A 14 4.72 0.49 4.63
N ILE A 15 5.41 0.60 3.49
CA ILE A 15 6.70 1.30 3.38
C ILE A 15 6.47 2.56 2.56
N ILE A 16 7.10 3.65 2.98
CA ILE A 16 7.28 4.85 2.18
C ILE A 16 8.78 5.15 2.17
N HIS A 17 9.42 5.07 1.03
CA HIS A 17 10.80 5.47 0.84
C HIS A 17 10.90 7.00 0.83
N LEU A 18 11.92 7.50 1.51
CA LEU A 18 12.30 8.90 1.54
C LEU A 18 13.72 9.05 0.96
N GLN A 19 14.12 10.27 0.63
CA GLN A 19 15.48 10.53 0.16
C GLN A 19 16.55 10.09 1.18
N ASN A 20 17.79 9.91 0.70
CA ASN A 20 18.97 9.58 1.51
C ASN A 20 18.88 8.23 2.24
N ASN A 21 18.40 7.18 1.57
CA ASN A 21 18.21 5.84 2.13
C ASN A 21 17.41 5.87 3.44
N SER A 22 16.41 6.74 3.51
CA SER A 22 15.52 6.81 4.67
C SER A 22 14.14 6.32 4.26
N GLY A 23 13.31 6.00 5.22
CA GLY A 23 11.94 5.59 4.95
C GLY A 23 11.05 5.79 6.15
N ILE A 24 9.77 5.57 5.92
CA ILE A 24 8.75 5.44 6.95
C ILE A 24 8.19 4.03 6.81
N ILE A 25 8.11 3.33 7.93
CA ILE A 25 7.52 2.00 8.01
C ILE A 25 6.34 2.07 8.97
N ALA A 26 5.20 1.61 8.49
CA ALA A 26 3.98 1.44 9.26
C ALA A 26 3.81 -0.02 9.68
N ASN A 27 3.63 -0.27 10.97
CA ASN A 27 3.32 -1.59 11.51
C ASN A 27 1.95 -1.55 12.20
N CYS A 28 0.93 -2.02 11.50
CA CYS A 28 -0.44 -2.01 12.03
C CYS A 28 -0.69 -2.99 13.18
N LYS A 29 0.19 -3.97 13.42
CA LYS A 29 0.01 -4.96 14.50
C LYS A 29 0.64 -4.53 15.81
N ASP A 30 1.74 -3.80 15.74
CA ASP A 30 2.42 -3.26 16.90
C ASP A 30 2.04 -1.79 17.18
N ASP A 31 1.04 -1.27 16.45
CA ASP A 31 0.58 0.12 16.51
C ASP A 31 1.76 1.09 16.46
N LEU A 32 2.60 0.97 15.43
CA LEU A 32 3.88 1.67 15.37
C LEU A 32 4.12 2.25 13.98
N VAL A 33 4.48 3.52 13.93
CA VAL A 33 5.03 4.17 12.73
C VAL A 33 6.45 4.61 13.04
N GLN A 34 7.42 4.16 12.25
CA GLN A 34 8.83 4.46 12.47
C GLN A 34 9.40 5.22 11.28
N LYS A 35 10.16 6.27 11.56
CA LYS A 35 11.13 6.78 10.59
C LYS A 35 12.37 5.91 10.71
N VAL A 36 12.85 5.39 9.58
CA VAL A 36 13.98 4.49 9.55
C VAL A 36 15.05 4.96 8.59
N LYS A 37 16.26 4.45 8.80
CA LYS A 37 17.37 4.51 7.87
C LYS A 37 17.72 3.11 7.40
N PHE A 38 17.79 2.95 6.08
CA PHE A 38 18.22 1.73 5.42
C PHE A 38 19.74 1.70 5.37
N GLU A 39 20.34 0.87 6.21
CA GLU A 39 21.77 0.62 6.23
C GLU A 39 22.05 -0.76 5.65
N LYS A 40 23.28 -1.02 5.20
CA LYS A 40 23.59 -2.32 4.57
C LYS A 40 23.18 -3.47 5.50
N ASP A 41 22.26 -4.31 5.02
CA ASP A 41 21.70 -5.48 5.71
C ASP A 41 20.87 -5.19 6.98
N ASP A 42 20.59 -3.91 7.31
CA ASP A 42 19.93 -3.50 8.57
C ASP A 42 18.94 -2.33 8.37
N ILE A 43 18.00 -2.20 9.31
CA ILE A 43 17.02 -1.09 9.36
C ILE A 43 17.10 -0.45 10.75
N LYS A 44 17.58 0.79 10.82
CA LYS A 44 17.69 1.53 12.07
C LYS A 44 16.52 2.49 12.25
N ALA A 45 15.80 2.35 13.35
CA ALA A 45 14.78 3.32 13.74
C ALA A 45 15.43 4.63 14.20
N GLU A 46 15.03 5.75 13.61
CA GLU A 46 15.44 7.10 14.02
C GLU A 46 14.40 7.74 14.95
N ASN A 47 13.13 7.42 14.74
CA ASN A 47 12.01 7.96 15.49
C ASN A 47 10.82 7.01 15.42
N GLU A 48 9.96 7.02 16.44
CA GLU A 48 8.84 6.11 16.60
C GLU A 48 7.61 6.83 17.14
N ILE A 49 6.45 6.55 16.55
CA ILE A 49 5.15 7.01 17.03
C ILE A 49 4.28 5.79 17.26
N LYS A 50 3.76 5.65 18.48
CA LYS A 50 2.76 4.64 18.79
C LYS A 50 1.39 5.08 18.29
N THR A 51 0.86 4.40 17.28
CA THR A 51 -0.45 4.65 16.70
C THR A 51 -0.93 3.47 15.87
N THR A 52 -2.21 3.15 15.99
CA THR A 52 -2.87 2.22 15.06
C THR A 52 -3.05 2.91 13.72
N VAL A 53 -2.64 2.22 12.66
CA VAL A 53 -2.76 2.68 11.27
C VAL A 53 -3.20 1.51 10.41
N PHE A 54 -4.12 1.75 9.47
CA PHE A 54 -4.43 0.77 8.43
C PHE A 54 -3.56 1.00 7.21
N ASP A 55 -3.40 2.25 6.81
CA ASP A 55 -2.57 2.66 5.69
C ASP A 55 -2.06 4.09 5.87
N LEU A 56 -1.00 4.44 5.14
CA LEU A 56 -0.34 5.74 5.17
C LEU A 56 0.00 6.21 3.75
N ALA A 57 -0.09 7.52 3.53
CA ALA A 57 0.47 8.17 2.36
C ALA A 57 1.31 9.39 2.77
N LEU A 58 2.35 9.71 1.99
CA LEU A 58 3.16 10.91 2.20
C LEU A 58 2.52 12.09 1.49
N MET A 59 2.26 13.16 2.24
CA MET A 59 1.76 14.41 1.69
C MET A 59 2.92 15.27 1.16
N PRO A 60 2.66 16.19 0.21
CA PRO A 60 3.68 17.09 -0.35
C PRO A 60 4.39 17.97 0.70
N ASP A 61 3.68 18.30 1.80
CA ASP A 61 4.23 19.08 2.91
C ASP A 61 5.10 18.25 3.88
N GLY A 62 5.29 16.96 3.60
CA GLY A 62 6.05 16.02 4.40
C GLY A 62 5.29 15.41 5.57
N LYS A 63 4.00 15.73 5.77
CA LYS A 63 3.16 15.04 6.75
C LYS A 63 2.72 13.68 6.22
N LEU A 64 2.35 12.81 7.15
CA LEU A 64 1.71 11.55 6.84
C LEU A 64 0.20 11.71 6.87
N LEU A 65 -0.45 11.32 5.80
CA LEU A 65 -1.89 11.09 5.79
C LEU A 65 -2.16 9.69 6.35
N VAL A 66 -2.96 9.61 7.40
CA VAL A 66 -3.13 8.40 8.21
C VAL A 66 -4.57 7.93 8.17
N SER A 67 -4.78 6.73 7.65
CA SER A 67 -6.02 5.98 7.83
C SER A 67 -5.89 5.08 9.06
N LYS A 68 -6.96 4.98 9.85
CA LYS A 68 -6.98 4.17 11.08
C LYS A 68 -8.36 3.57 11.31
N GLU A 69 -8.55 2.88 12.43
CA GLU A 69 -9.83 2.29 12.83
C GLU A 69 -10.85 3.35 13.32
N THR A 70 -10.95 4.46 12.59
CA THR A 70 -11.93 5.52 12.80
C THR A 70 -12.47 5.97 11.45
N SER A 71 -13.51 6.80 11.48
CA SER A 71 -13.97 7.51 10.30
C SER A 71 -13.10 8.70 9.90
N ASP A 72 -12.19 9.10 10.79
CA ASP A 72 -11.34 10.25 10.59
C ASP A 72 -10.06 9.86 9.86
N LEU A 73 -9.72 10.71 8.89
CA LEU A 73 -8.46 10.74 8.21
C LEU A 73 -7.64 11.88 8.79
N GLU A 74 -6.42 11.58 9.24
CA GLU A 74 -5.58 12.53 9.98
C GLU A 74 -4.30 12.86 9.22
N LEU A 75 -3.85 14.11 9.33
CA LEU A 75 -2.47 14.46 9.05
C LEU A 75 -1.64 14.30 10.31
N MET A 76 -0.52 13.60 10.21
CA MET A 76 0.39 13.32 11.31
C MET A 76 1.82 13.74 10.94
N ASN A 77 2.45 14.47 11.86
CA ASN A 77 3.87 14.78 11.78
C ASN A 77 4.68 13.69 12.48
N MET A 78 5.93 13.48 12.07
CA MET A 78 6.84 12.54 12.76
C MET A 78 7.24 12.98 14.18
N ASN A 79 6.88 14.19 14.62
CA ASN A 79 7.00 14.60 16.03
C ASN A 79 5.76 14.26 16.87
N GLY A 80 4.76 13.58 16.31
CA GLY A 80 3.53 13.16 16.97
C GLY A 80 2.37 14.16 16.89
N GLY A 81 2.57 15.36 16.34
CA GLY A 81 1.50 16.33 16.12
C GLY A 81 0.47 15.84 15.11
N ARG A 82 -0.83 16.03 15.38
CA ARG A 82 -1.94 15.56 14.55
C ARG A 82 -2.98 16.63 14.29
N GLU A 83 -3.61 16.57 13.14
CA GLU A 83 -4.77 17.37 12.78
C GLU A 83 -5.75 16.56 11.92
N LEU A 84 -7.03 16.86 12.02
CA LEU A 84 -8.07 16.24 11.20
C LEU A 84 -7.94 16.73 9.76
N PHE A 85 -7.86 15.80 8.81
CA PHE A 85 -7.91 16.10 7.37
C PHE A 85 -9.34 16.05 6.83
N HIS A 86 -10.04 14.94 7.10
CA HIS A 86 -11.42 14.74 6.69
C HIS A 86 -12.10 13.70 7.58
N SER A 87 -13.41 13.80 7.78
CA SER A 87 -14.19 12.77 8.46
C SER A 87 -15.20 12.13 7.51
N PHE A 88 -15.12 10.81 7.37
CA PHE A 88 -16.02 10.02 6.55
C PHE A 88 -17.17 9.41 7.34
N SER A 89 -17.49 9.90 8.54
CA SER A 89 -18.52 9.29 9.40
C SER A 89 -19.84 9.03 8.65
N PRO A 90 -20.43 7.82 8.74
CA PRO A 90 -20.06 6.69 9.60
C PRO A 90 -19.14 5.63 8.94
N PHE A 91 -18.49 5.95 7.81
CA PHE A 91 -17.62 5.02 7.09
C PHE A 91 -16.21 4.99 7.71
N LEU A 92 -15.59 3.81 7.76
CA LEU A 92 -14.17 3.62 8.09
C LEU A 92 -13.32 3.76 6.82
N THR A 93 -12.10 4.24 6.96
CA THR A 93 -11.10 4.33 5.87
C THR A 93 -10.06 3.22 6.01
N PHE A 94 -9.66 2.58 4.92
CA PHE A 94 -8.72 1.45 4.94
C PHE A 94 -7.45 1.68 4.13
N GLY A 95 -7.58 2.24 2.93
CA GLY A 95 -6.47 2.52 2.03
C GLY A 95 -6.45 4.00 1.67
N VAL A 96 -5.26 4.58 1.60
CA VAL A 96 -5.05 5.99 1.25
C VAL A 96 -3.85 6.14 0.34
N ASP A 97 -3.98 7.00 -0.66
CA ASP A 97 -2.90 7.31 -1.57
C ASP A 97 -2.94 8.77 -2.01
N VAL A 98 -1.78 9.32 -2.33
CA VAL A 98 -1.60 10.68 -2.83
C VAL A 98 -1.23 10.61 -4.30
N SER A 99 -1.94 11.39 -5.11
CA SER A 99 -1.69 11.48 -6.56
C SER A 99 -0.25 11.86 -6.87
N LYS A 100 0.33 11.29 -7.91
CA LYS A 100 1.70 11.61 -8.35
C LYS A 100 1.92 13.10 -8.71
N ASP A 101 0.89 13.77 -9.22
CA ASP A 101 0.90 15.21 -9.49
C ASP A 101 0.53 16.06 -8.27
N GLU A 102 0.33 15.42 -7.12
CA GLU A 102 0.06 16.06 -5.83
C GLU A 102 -1.19 16.97 -5.83
N THR A 103 -2.21 16.62 -6.60
CA THR A 103 -3.47 17.37 -6.71
C THR A 103 -4.67 16.75 -5.98
N PHE A 104 -4.65 15.46 -5.67
CA PHE A 104 -5.70 14.77 -4.93
C PHE A 104 -5.23 13.61 -4.05
N VAL A 105 -6.14 13.19 -3.18
CA VAL A 105 -6.03 12.03 -2.30
C VAL A 105 -7.09 11.01 -2.67
N GLY A 106 -6.70 9.76 -2.90
CA GLY A 106 -7.61 8.63 -3.03
C GLY A 106 -7.86 7.96 -1.68
N VAL A 107 -9.11 7.63 -1.37
CA VAL A 107 -9.48 6.97 -0.11
C VAL A 107 -10.43 5.81 -0.36
N ALA A 108 -10.04 4.61 0.07
CA ALA A 108 -10.93 3.45 0.17
C ALA A 108 -11.67 3.47 1.50
N LYS A 109 -13.01 3.39 1.48
CA LYS A 109 -13.85 3.41 2.69
C LYS A 109 -14.96 2.36 2.69
N SER A 110 -15.41 1.95 3.87
CA SER A 110 -16.54 1.01 4.04
C SER A 110 -17.30 1.25 5.35
N LEU A 111 -18.60 0.93 5.37
CA LEU A 111 -19.47 1.03 6.56
C LEU A 111 -19.14 0.05 7.68
N LYS A 112 -18.42 -1.04 7.38
CA LYS A 112 -18.11 -2.10 8.35
C LYS A 112 -16.61 -2.28 8.47
N LYS A 113 -16.14 -2.57 9.68
CA LYS A 113 -14.76 -3.00 10.00
C LYS A 113 -14.34 -4.28 9.25
N SER A 114 -15.27 -4.95 8.57
CA SER A 114 -14.93 -6.10 7.77
C SER A 114 -14.25 -5.67 6.46
N LYS A 115 -13.09 -6.26 6.16
CA LYS A 115 -12.53 -6.42 4.80
C LYS A 115 -13.47 -7.17 3.81
N LYS A 116 -14.76 -7.29 4.16
CA LYS A 116 -15.81 -8.12 3.57
C LYS A 116 -17.03 -7.28 3.18
N SER A 117 -16.85 -5.97 3.00
CA SER A 117 -17.95 -5.05 2.79
C SER A 117 -18.24 -4.90 1.30
N LYS A 118 -19.43 -5.33 0.88
CA LYS A 118 -19.98 -5.02 -0.46
C LYS A 118 -20.28 -3.53 -0.65
N ASP A 119 -20.13 -2.73 0.41
CA ASP A 119 -20.33 -1.28 0.41
C ASP A 119 -18.99 -0.51 0.32
N GLY A 120 -17.90 -1.18 -0.05
CA GLY A 120 -16.61 -0.55 -0.35
C GLY A 120 -16.80 0.55 -1.40
N ARG A 121 -16.34 1.77 -1.09
CA ARG A 121 -16.36 2.91 -2.00
C ARG A 121 -15.01 3.58 -2.02
N ILE A 122 -14.65 4.08 -3.19
CA ILE A 122 -13.50 4.96 -3.37
C ILE A 122 -14.00 6.40 -3.41
N VAL A 123 -13.35 7.29 -2.68
CA VAL A 123 -13.62 8.73 -2.70
C VAL A 123 -12.32 9.46 -3.01
N VAL A 124 -12.44 10.53 -3.80
CA VAL A 124 -11.32 11.42 -4.13
C VAL A 124 -11.52 12.73 -3.37
N LEU A 125 -10.49 13.13 -2.63
CA LEU A 125 -10.42 14.42 -1.94
C LEU A 125 -9.42 15.34 -2.64
N ASP A 126 -9.60 16.64 -2.53
CA ASP A 126 -8.50 17.58 -2.77
C ASP A 126 -7.51 17.60 -1.61
N MET A 127 -6.41 18.34 -1.80
CA MET A 127 -5.36 18.48 -0.78
C MET A 127 -5.79 19.24 0.48
N ASN A 128 -7.01 19.78 0.53
CA ASN A 128 -7.61 20.38 1.72
C ASN A 128 -8.68 19.46 2.35
N GLY A 129 -8.78 18.21 1.90
CA GLY A 129 -9.76 17.26 2.37
C GLY A 129 -11.18 17.50 1.85
N GLN A 130 -11.41 18.36 0.84
CA GLN A 130 -12.74 18.52 0.27
C GLN A 130 -13.02 17.42 -0.75
N VAL A 131 -14.21 16.82 -0.68
CA VAL A 131 -14.63 15.82 -1.68
C VAL A 131 -14.66 16.49 -3.05
N LYS A 132 -13.80 16.01 -3.96
CA LYS A 132 -13.70 16.55 -5.31
C LYS A 132 -14.54 15.73 -6.29
N ILE A 133 -15.08 16.47 -7.26
CA ILE A 133 -15.47 15.95 -8.57
C ILE A 133 -14.58 16.70 -9.58
N ALA A 134 -13.45 16.11 -9.98
CA ALA A 134 -12.65 16.40 -11.19
C ALA A 134 -11.79 17.68 -11.35
N ALA A 135 -10.47 17.50 -11.63
CA ALA A 135 -9.73 17.98 -12.83
C ALA A 135 -8.23 17.54 -12.90
N ASN A 136 -7.80 17.08 -14.09
CA ASN A 136 -6.44 16.94 -14.68
C ASN A 136 -5.29 16.12 -14.03
N SER A 137 -5.51 14.84 -13.69
CA SER A 137 -4.50 13.76 -13.86
C SER A 137 -5.15 12.36 -13.89
N ASP A 138 -4.40 11.34 -14.33
CA ASP A 138 -4.98 10.21 -15.06
C ASP A 138 -5.24 8.90 -14.28
N ILE A 139 -4.65 8.66 -13.10
CA ILE A 139 -4.79 7.38 -12.37
C ILE A 139 -4.54 7.55 -10.85
N ILE A 140 -5.53 7.19 -10.02
CA ILE A 140 -5.31 6.73 -8.62
C ILE A 140 -5.37 5.20 -8.66
N SER A 141 -4.36 4.53 -8.14
CA SER A 141 -4.42 3.10 -7.87
C SER A 141 -5.01 2.86 -6.49
N VAL A 142 -6.19 2.24 -6.43
CA VAL A 142 -6.78 1.80 -5.17
C VAL A 142 -6.95 0.29 -5.20
N ILE A 143 -6.56 -0.36 -4.11
CA ILE A 143 -6.73 -1.79 -3.91
C ILE A 143 -8.08 -2.05 -3.26
N ASP A 144 -8.89 -2.88 -3.89
CA ASP A 144 -10.07 -3.49 -3.29
C ASP A 144 -9.81 -4.99 -3.07
N THR A 145 -9.57 -5.38 -1.81
CA THR A 145 -9.49 -6.78 -1.41
C THR A 145 -10.82 -7.22 -0.83
N LEU A 146 -11.66 -7.83 -1.67
CA LEU A 146 -12.83 -8.56 -1.21
C LEU A 146 -12.34 -9.95 -0.76
N GLU A 147 -12.32 -10.26 0.54
CA GLU A 147 -12.06 -11.63 1.01
C GLU A 147 -13.37 -12.37 1.35
N GLY A 148 -13.49 -13.61 0.86
CA GLY A 148 -14.49 -14.57 1.34
C GLY A 148 -14.01 -15.31 2.60
N ASP A 149 -14.94 -15.60 3.51
CA ASP A 149 -14.64 -16.24 4.80
C ASP A 149 -14.26 -17.72 4.63
N GLY A 150 -13.18 -18.14 5.30
CA GLY A 150 -12.93 -19.54 5.70
C GLY A 150 -13.25 -20.64 4.69
N GLY A 151 -12.24 -21.06 3.92
CA GLY A 151 -12.29 -22.31 3.16
C GLY A 151 -13.16 -22.24 1.90
N ASN A 152 -12.48 -22.15 0.75
CA ASN A 152 -12.97 -22.49 -0.59
C ASN A 152 -13.77 -21.44 -1.40
N GLN A 153 -13.89 -20.19 -0.99
CA GLN A 153 -14.34 -19.11 -1.91
C GLN A 153 -13.56 -17.82 -1.65
N PHE A 154 -12.33 -17.72 -2.16
CA PHE A 154 -11.66 -16.43 -2.24
C PHE A 154 -12.32 -15.65 -3.38
N SER A 155 -12.90 -14.49 -3.08
CA SER A 155 -13.28 -13.53 -4.12
C SER A 155 -12.02 -12.91 -4.71
N ASP A 156 -12.02 -12.68 -6.02
CA ASP A 156 -10.90 -12.08 -6.73
C ASP A 156 -10.68 -10.66 -6.19
N GLY A 157 -9.47 -10.37 -5.70
CA GLY A 157 -9.08 -9.00 -5.43
C GLY A 157 -9.00 -8.24 -6.76
N ARG A 158 -9.22 -6.92 -6.72
CA ARG A 158 -9.18 -6.09 -7.91
C ARG A 158 -8.44 -4.79 -7.66
N ILE A 159 -7.62 -4.41 -8.63
CA ILE A 159 -7.05 -3.08 -8.72
C ILE A 159 -7.86 -2.30 -9.72
N VAL A 160 -8.19 -1.07 -9.36
CA VAL A 160 -8.92 -0.17 -10.23
C VAL A 160 -8.09 1.06 -10.50
N GLY A 161 -8.01 1.45 -11.77
CA GLY A 161 -7.57 2.77 -12.16
C GLY A 161 -8.79 3.65 -12.27
N ILE A 162 -8.86 4.68 -11.45
CA ILE A 162 -9.93 5.68 -11.52
C ILE A 162 -9.41 6.98 -12.12
N ASN A 163 -10.27 7.66 -12.90
CA ASN A 163 -10.00 9.01 -13.35
C ASN A 163 -10.31 10.02 -12.23
N HIS A 164 -9.95 11.28 -12.47
CA HIS A 164 -10.22 12.41 -11.58
C HIS A 164 -11.73 12.66 -11.29
N LYS A 165 -12.66 12.08 -12.07
CA LYS A 165 -14.11 12.12 -11.77
C LYS A 165 -14.54 11.01 -10.79
N GLY A 166 -13.61 10.14 -10.38
CA GLY A 166 -13.92 8.95 -9.60
C GLY A 166 -14.54 7.82 -10.43
N GLU A 167 -14.48 7.92 -11.76
CA GLU A 167 -14.97 6.88 -12.67
C GLU A 167 -13.85 5.87 -12.93
N GLU A 168 -14.18 4.58 -12.90
CA GLU A 168 -13.26 3.51 -13.29
C GLU A 168 -12.89 3.63 -14.79
N LYS A 169 -11.59 3.78 -15.08
CA LYS A 169 -11.04 3.71 -16.44
C LYS A 169 -10.77 2.27 -16.84
N TRP A 170 -10.21 1.50 -15.91
CA TRP A 170 -9.84 0.11 -16.10
C TRP A 170 -9.83 -0.61 -14.76
N SER A 171 -9.85 -1.93 -14.84
CA SER A 171 -9.65 -2.77 -13.67
C SER A 171 -8.92 -4.06 -14.01
N TYR A 172 -8.21 -4.56 -13.00
CA TYR A 172 -7.39 -5.76 -13.08
C TYR A 172 -7.70 -6.67 -11.89
N SER A 173 -8.21 -7.87 -12.15
CA SER A 173 -8.62 -8.86 -11.12
C SER A 173 -8.02 -10.25 -11.38
N ASN A 174 -6.84 -10.32 -11.99
CA ASN A 174 -6.29 -11.50 -12.68
C ASN A 174 -7.05 -11.88 -13.95
N LYS A 175 -6.30 -12.14 -15.04
CA LYS A 175 -6.78 -12.86 -16.22
C LYS A 175 -5.92 -14.11 -16.34
N LEU A 176 -6.56 -15.28 -16.25
CA LEU A 176 -6.05 -16.62 -16.61
C LEU A 176 -4.56 -16.64 -17.04
N GLY A 177 -3.65 -16.90 -16.10
CA GLY A 177 -2.20 -16.90 -16.37
C GLY A 177 -1.27 -16.90 -15.15
N SER A 178 -1.74 -16.54 -13.96
CA SER A 178 -1.00 -16.73 -12.70
C SER A 178 -0.89 -18.21 -12.33
N VAL A 179 0.17 -18.57 -11.60
CA VAL A 179 0.40 -19.93 -11.08
C VAL A 179 -0.68 -20.30 -10.05
N THR A 180 -1.33 -19.30 -9.46
CA THR A 180 -2.51 -19.49 -8.60
C THR A 180 -3.77 -18.88 -9.24
N SER A 181 -4.92 -19.50 -9.03
CA SER A 181 -6.20 -19.04 -9.60
C SER A 181 -6.75 -17.77 -8.94
N PHE A 182 -6.01 -17.12 -8.05
CA PHE A 182 -6.50 -16.05 -7.17
C PHE A 182 -5.50 -14.89 -7.13
N PHE A 183 -5.93 -13.70 -7.55
CA PHE A 183 -5.15 -12.48 -7.36
C PHE A 183 -5.50 -11.84 -6.03
N TYR A 184 -4.49 -11.69 -5.17
CA TYR A 184 -4.68 -11.14 -3.83
C TYR A 184 -3.76 -9.93 -3.60
N PRO A 185 -4.12 -8.77 -4.18
CA PRO A 185 -3.33 -7.55 -4.11
C PRO A 185 -3.26 -7.04 -2.67
N HIS A 186 -2.06 -6.83 -2.15
CA HIS A 186 -1.86 -6.28 -0.81
C HIS A 186 -1.47 -4.81 -0.82
N ASP A 187 -0.62 -4.40 -1.76
CA ASP A 187 -0.19 -3.03 -1.96
C ASP A 187 0.03 -2.73 -3.45
N VAL A 188 -0.05 -1.45 -3.79
CA VAL A 188 0.08 -0.95 -5.16
C VAL A 188 0.93 0.30 -5.14
N THR A 189 1.81 0.44 -6.14
CA THR A 189 2.62 1.63 -6.34
C THR A 189 2.77 1.91 -7.83
N VAL A 190 3.15 3.13 -8.20
CA VAL A 190 3.28 3.56 -9.59
C VAL A 190 4.70 4.06 -9.85
N THR A 191 5.34 3.53 -10.89
CA THR A 191 6.69 3.94 -11.26
C THR A 191 6.71 5.34 -11.88
N SER A 192 7.89 5.94 -11.97
CA SER A 192 8.10 7.20 -12.69
C SER A 192 7.65 7.11 -14.17
N GLY A 193 7.79 5.93 -14.79
CA GLY A 193 7.33 5.62 -16.15
C GLY A 193 5.83 5.31 -16.30
N GLY A 194 5.07 5.30 -15.20
CA GLY A 194 3.62 5.06 -15.23
C GLY A 194 3.22 3.58 -15.30
N LEU A 195 4.13 2.66 -14.94
CA LEU A 195 3.76 1.27 -14.68
C LEU A 195 3.17 1.17 -13.28
N ILE A 196 2.07 0.43 -13.15
CA ILE A 196 1.46 0.08 -11.88
C ILE A 196 2.04 -1.26 -11.43
N LEU A 197 2.56 -1.30 -10.21
CA LEU A 197 3.12 -2.50 -9.60
C LEU A 197 2.21 -2.93 -8.46
N ALA A 198 1.85 -4.20 -8.42
CA ALA A 198 0.91 -4.73 -7.44
C ALA A 198 1.46 -5.99 -6.78
N SER A 199 1.52 -6.01 -5.45
CA SER A 199 1.98 -7.19 -4.72
C SER A 199 0.86 -8.23 -4.67
N ASP A 200 1.06 -9.38 -5.31
CA ASP A 200 0.20 -10.54 -5.09
C ASP A 200 0.74 -11.34 -3.92
N TYR A 201 0.04 -11.21 -2.79
CA TYR A 201 0.45 -11.82 -1.55
C TYR A 201 0.43 -13.36 -1.62
N TRP A 202 -0.42 -14.01 -2.42
CA TRP A 202 -0.42 -15.48 -2.46
C TRP A 202 0.51 -16.05 -3.53
N ASP A 203 0.75 -15.31 -4.61
CA ASP A 203 1.59 -15.76 -5.73
C ASP A 203 3.09 -15.45 -5.54
N ASN A 204 3.48 -14.79 -4.44
CA ASN A 204 4.86 -14.30 -4.21
C ASN A 204 5.40 -13.53 -5.42
N ALA A 205 4.54 -12.71 -6.02
CA ALA A 205 4.84 -12.01 -7.25
C ALA A 205 4.44 -10.55 -7.16
N ILE A 206 5.05 -9.73 -8.01
CA ILE A 206 4.63 -8.36 -8.23
C ILE A 206 4.15 -8.27 -9.66
N HIS A 207 2.86 -8.02 -9.83
CA HIS A 207 2.24 -7.86 -11.13
C HIS A 207 2.63 -6.49 -11.70
N VAL A 208 3.06 -6.45 -12.96
CA VAL A 208 3.42 -5.23 -13.67
C VAL A 208 2.34 -4.92 -14.67
N ILE A 209 1.63 -3.83 -14.44
CA ILE A 209 0.43 -3.43 -15.18
C ILE A 209 0.73 -2.09 -15.86
N ASN A 210 0.33 -1.92 -17.12
CA ASN A 210 0.46 -0.64 -17.81
C ASN A 210 -0.63 0.35 -17.39
N LYS A 211 -0.49 1.62 -17.79
CA LYS A 211 -1.45 2.69 -17.51
C LYS A 211 -2.90 2.42 -17.99
N ASP A 212 -3.08 1.47 -18.91
CA ASP A 212 -4.37 1.12 -19.50
C ASP A 212 -5.01 -0.09 -18.79
N GLY A 213 -4.34 -0.66 -17.77
CA GLY A 213 -4.83 -1.77 -16.96
C GLY A 213 -4.44 -3.17 -17.47
N ASP A 214 -3.64 -3.26 -18.52
CA ASP A 214 -3.17 -4.54 -19.04
C ASP A 214 -1.90 -5.03 -18.32
N ILE A 215 -1.85 -6.33 -18.04
CA ILE A 215 -0.64 -6.97 -17.52
C ILE A 215 0.45 -6.98 -18.59
N THR A 216 1.63 -6.46 -18.25
CA THR A 216 2.82 -6.46 -19.11
C THR A 216 3.87 -7.47 -18.66
N GLY A 217 3.74 -8.00 -17.45
CA GLY A 217 4.62 -9.04 -16.90
C GLY A 217 4.46 -9.17 -15.39
N TRP A 218 5.35 -9.91 -14.76
CA TRP A 218 5.44 -10.04 -13.31
C TRP A 218 6.89 -10.16 -12.87
N ILE A 219 7.17 -9.75 -11.64
CA ILE A 219 8.45 -9.97 -10.96
C ILE A 219 8.23 -11.11 -9.98
N GLU A 220 8.82 -12.26 -10.26
CA GLU A 220 8.79 -13.39 -9.35
C GLU A 220 9.74 -13.15 -8.17
N LEU A 221 9.25 -13.34 -6.96
CA LEU A 221 10.03 -13.19 -5.74
C LEU A 221 10.54 -14.55 -5.24
N LEU A 222 10.98 -15.44 -6.14
CA LEU A 222 11.42 -16.80 -5.77
C LEU A 222 12.67 -16.79 -4.89
N ASP A 223 13.58 -15.83 -5.11
CA ASP A 223 14.87 -15.75 -4.42
C ASP A 223 14.78 -15.23 -2.98
N ILE A 224 13.63 -14.67 -2.57
CA ILE A 224 13.44 -14.16 -1.20
C ILE A 224 12.92 -15.24 -0.22
N GLY A 225 12.72 -16.46 -0.73
CA GLY A 225 12.36 -17.68 -0.01
C GLY A 225 10.85 -17.93 0.05
N ASN A 226 10.44 -19.18 -0.17
CA ASN A 226 9.05 -19.66 -0.30
C ASN A 226 8.09 -19.38 0.88
N SER A 227 8.51 -18.62 1.90
CA SER A 227 7.70 -18.30 3.08
C SER A 227 7.57 -16.78 3.35
N MET A 228 8.08 -15.95 2.44
CA MET A 228 8.02 -14.49 2.51
C MET A 228 7.05 -13.97 1.46
N PHE A 229 6.01 -13.25 1.89
CA PHE A 229 4.94 -12.77 1.02
C PHE A 229 5.02 -11.24 0.91
N PRO A 230 4.88 -10.66 -0.30
CA PRO A 230 4.95 -9.22 -0.48
C PRO A 230 3.72 -8.55 0.13
N GLU A 231 3.93 -7.70 1.13
CA GLU A 231 2.86 -7.00 1.87
C GLU A 231 2.80 -5.51 1.52
N SER A 232 3.93 -4.88 1.18
CA SER A 232 4.01 -3.44 0.90
C SER A 232 5.00 -3.13 -0.22
N LEU A 233 4.70 -2.12 -1.04
CA LEU A 233 5.53 -1.69 -2.17
C LEU A 233 5.78 -0.19 -2.12
N ASP A 234 6.97 0.21 -2.54
CA ASP A 234 7.23 1.60 -2.92
C ASP A 234 8.30 1.71 -4.01
N VAL A 235 8.30 2.79 -4.77
CA VAL A 235 9.30 3.06 -5.81
C VAL A 235 9.95 4.40 -5.56
N ASP A 236 11.27 4.41 -5.41
CA ASP A 236 12.01 5.64 -5.20
C ASP A 236 12.24 6.44 -6.50
N ASP A 237 12.69 7.68 -6.35
CA ASP A 237 13.02 8.59 -7.47
C ASP A 237 14.10 8.02 -8.42
N GLN A 238 14.86 7.02 -7.99
CA GLN A 238 15.86 6.35 -8.80
C GLN A 238 15.27 5.16 -9.57
N GLY A 239 13.98 4.86 -9.43
CA GLY A 239 13.36 3.69 -10.04
C GLY A 239 13.75 2.38 -9.35
N THR A 240 14.13 2.44 -8.07
CA THR A 240 14.32 1.25 -7.25
C THR A 240 12.99 0.88 -6.62
N LEU A 241 12.54 -0.35 -6.85
CA LEU A 241 11.40 -0.94 -6.18
C LEU A 241 11.82 -1.49 -4.82
N TRP A 242 11.17 -1.00 -3.77
CA TRP A 242 11.28 -1.44 -2.39
C TRP A 242 10.09 -2.34 -2.06
N VAL A 243 10.39 -3.56 -1.63
CA VAL A 243 9.38 -4.60 -1.38
C VAL A 243 9.49 -5.05 0.06
N GLY A 244 8.44 -4.77 0.81
CA GLY A 244 8.27 -5.23 2.17
C GLY A 244 7.64 -6.60 2.20
N CYS A 245 8.32 -7.57 2.79
CA CYS A 245 7.85 -8.94 2.87
C CYS A 245 7.70 -9.39 4.32
N GLY A 246 6.54 -9.99 4.61
CA GLY A 246 6.25 -10.64 5.88
C GLY A 246 6.39 -12.16 5.79
N LYS A 247 6.92 -12.79 6.85
CA LYS A 247 6.90 -14.25 6.96
C LYS A 247 5.54 -14.76 7.45
N LYS A 248 4.96 -15.77 6.80
CA LYS A 248 3.78 -16.45 7.37
C LYS A 248 4.17 -17.24 8.63
N SER A 249 3.50 -16.95 9.73
CA SER A 249 3.49 -17.82 10.91
C SER A 249 2.05 -18.05 11.33
N TYR A 250 1.63 -19.31 11.40
CA TYR A 250 0.34 -19.72 11.94
C TYR A 250 0.30 -19.59 13.48
N SER A 251 1.42 -19.30 14.15
CA SER A 251 1.56 -19.36 15.61
C SER A 251 1.66 -18.00 16.33
N GLN A 252 1.35 -16.87 15.69
CA GLN A 252 1.41 -15.51 16.26
C GLN A 252 2.80 -15.05 16.79
N GLU A 253 3.84 -15.87 16.72
CA GLU A 253 5.19 -15.48 17.12
C GLU A 253 5.91 -14.66 16.05
N VAL A 254 6.66 -13.65 16.53
CA VAL A 254 7.46 -12.65 15.81
C VAL A 254 7.69 -13.00 14.32
N LYS A 255 6.99 -12.29 13.43
CA LYS A 255 7.35 -12.30 12.01
C LYS A 255 8.74 -11.68 11.87
N THR A 256 9.57 -12.24 10.99
CA THR A 256 10.70 -11.49 10.46
C THR A 256 10.16 -10.71 9.28
N TYR A 257 10.37 -9.40 9.32
CA TYR A 257 10.06 -8.53 8.20
C TYR A 257 11.35 -8.23 7.46
N LYS A 258 11.30 -8.31 6.14
CA LYS A 258 12.44 -8.01 5.28
C LYS A 258 12.02 -7.02 4.22
N ILE A 259 12.90 -6.09 3.93
CA ILE A 259 12.75 -5.18 2.81
C ILE A 259 13.77 -5.57 1.76
N TYR A 260 13.32 -5.72 0.54
CA TYR A 260 14.15 -6.02 -0.61
C TYR A 260 14.14 -4.85 -1.56
N SER A 261 15.27 -4.57 -2.21
CA SER A 261 15.33 -3.57 -3.26
C SER A 261 15.65 -4.21 -4.61
N PHE A 262 14.99 -3.74 -5.65
CA PHE A 262 15.16 -4.19 -7.03
C PHE A 262 15.29 -2.98 -7.94
N LYS A 263 16.31 -2.96 -8.80
CA LYS A 263 16.39 -1.95 -9.85
C LYS A 263 15.41 -2.31 -10.96
N LEU A 264 14.47 -1.43 -11.25
CA LEU A 264 13.66 -1.53 -12.46
C LEU A 264 14.54 -1.06 -13.62
N SER A 265 14.82 -1.97 -14.56
CA SER A 265 15.61 -1.73 -15.77
C SER A 265 14.79 -1.10 -16.87
#